data_AF-A0A533XJA2-F1
#
_entry.id   AF-A0A533XJA2-F1
#
_cell.length_a   1.000
_cell.length_b   1.000
_cell.length_c   1.000
_cell.angle_alpha   90.00
_cell.angle_beta   90.00
_cell.angle_gamma   90.00
#
_symmetry.space_group_name_H-M   'P 1'
#
loop_
_entity.id
_entity.type
_entity.pdbx_description
1 polymer ?
#
loop_
_entity_poly.entity_id
_entity_poly.type
_entity_poly.pdbx_seq_one_letter_code
_entity_poly.pdbx_strand_id
1 'polypeptide(L)'
;SSLTSEKIKDVFEQAGISCQVVPNIRRTKWEKMCWNVVFNPLTVLINDNVSKALSYPELRTVIERIVDETVAVARAEGVTLSPGMAEKTIQWS
;
A
#
# COMPACT_ATOMS: atom_id res chain seq x y z
N SER A 1 -15.86 -7.00 19.13
CA SER A 1 -14.60 -6.76 18.39
C SER A 1 -14.36 -5.28 18.13
N SER A 2 -15.32 -4.48 17.64
CA SER A 2 -15.10 -3.03 17.38
C SER A 2 -14.82 -2.20 18.64
N LEU A 3 -15.55 -2.43 19.74
CA LEU A 3 -15.38 -1.68 21.00
C LEU A 3 -13.97 -1.77 21.60
N THR A 4 -13.25 -2.86 21.37
CA THR A 4 -11.86 -3.01 21.83
C THR A 4 -10.91 -2.22 20.94
N SER A 5 -11.10 -2.25 19.61
CA SER A 5 -10.28 -1.49 18.67
C SER A 5 -10.42 0.02 18.86
N GLU A 6 -11.63 0.51 19.14
CA GLU A 6 -11.85 1.94 19.44
C GLU A 6 -11.17 2.36 20.74
N LYS A 7 -11.25 1.56 21.81
CA LYS A 7 -10.52 1.85 23.05
C LYS A 7 -9.01 1.90 22.85
N ILE A 8 -8.46 1.01 22.01
CA ILE A 8 -7.03 1.04 21.66
C ILE A 8 -6.72 2.31 20.87
N LYS A 9 -7.56 2.67 19.89
CA LYS A 9 -7.41 3.92 19.14
C LYS A 9 -7.36 5.12 20.07
N ASP A 10 -8.28 5.22 21.03
CA ASP A 10 -8.32 6.32 22.00
C ASP A 10 -7.02 6.43 22.81
N VAL A 11 -6.45 5.31 23.25
CA VAL A 11 -5.17 5.27 23.97
C VAL A 11 -4.03 5.80 23.10
N PHE A 12 -3.98 5.41 21.82
CA PHE A 12 -2.96 5.90 20.88
C PHE A 12 -3.13 7.40 20.62
N GLU A 13 -4.35 7.87 20.38
CA GLU A 13 -4.63 9.28 20.10
C GLU A 13 -4.33 10.17 21.31
N GLN A 14 -4.65 9.73 22.53
CA GLN A 14 -4.27 10.43 23.77
C GLN A 14 -2.75 10.55 23.96
N ALA A 15 -1.99 9.58 23.45
CA ALA A 15 -0.53 9.64 23.42
C ALA A 15 0.03 10.48 22.26
N GLY A 16 -0.82 11.12 21.45
CA GLY A 16 -0.41 11.90 20.27
C GLY A 16 -0.06 11.04 19.05
N ILE A 17 -0.40 9.75 19.06
CA ILE A 17 -0.16 8.83 17.95
C ILE A 17 -1.44 8.71 17.12
N SER A 18 -1.40 9.19 15.88
CA SER A 18 -2.53 9.04 14.95
C SER A 18 -2.89 7.57 14.75
N CYS A 19 -4.16 7.23 14.99
CA CYS A 19 -4.65 5.87 14.86
C CYS A 19 -6.02 5.86 14.17
N GLN A 20 -6.22 4.93 13.24
CA GLN A 20 -7.48 4.78 12.54
C GLN A 20 -7.94 3.33 12.63
N VAL A 21 -9.16 3.13 13.13
CA VAL A 21 -9.86 1.85 13.00
C VAL A 21 -10.47 1.79 11.60
N VAL A 22 -10.13 0.75 10.86
CA VAL A 22 -10.64 0.52 9.51
C VAL A 22 -11.56 -0.71 9.49
N PRO A 23 -12.63 -0.70 8.69
CA PRO A 23 -13.58 -1.81 8.64
C PRO A 23 -12.99 -3.09 8.04
N ASN A 24 -11.96 -2.99 7.21
CA ASN A 24 -11.29 -4.13 6.60
C ASN A 24 -9.76 -3.95 6.59
N ILE A 25 -9.13 -4.36 7.69
CA ILE A 25 -7.67 -4.27 7.84
C ILE A 25 -6.90 -5.14 6.84
N ARG A 26 -7.49 -6.27 6.38
CA ARG A 26 -6.84 -7.11 5.36
C ARG A 26 -6.71 -6.35 4.04
N ARG A 27 -7.76 -5.65 3.62
CA ARG A 27 -7.71 -4.77 2.43
C ARG A 27 -6.67 -3.68 2.58
N THR A 28 -6.67 -2.94 3.69
CA THR A 28 -5.70 -1.86 3.93
C THR A 28 -4.25 -2.37 3.89
N LYS A 29 -3.99 -3.55 4.46
CA LYS A 29 -2.66 -4.19 4.39
C LYS A 29 -2.24 -4.53 2.96
N TRP A 30 -3.15 -5.05 2.13
CA TRP A 30 -2.86 -5.34 0.73
C TRP A 30 -2.68 -4.08 -0.12
N GLU A 31 -3.46 -3.02 0.13
CA GLU A 31 -3.27 -1.72 -0.55
C GLU A 31 -1.88 -1.15 -0.24
N LYS A 32 -1.39 -1.27 1.01
CA LYS A 32 -0.01 -0.91 1.35
C LYS A 32 1.01 -1.87 0.76
N MET A 33 0.69 -3.15 0.63
CA MET A 33 1.56 -4.15 0.00
C MET A 33 1.87 -3.79 -1.45
N CYS A 34 0.87 -3.35 -2.24
CA CYS A 34 1.09 -2.85 -3.61
C CYS A 34 2.16 -1.75 -3.67
N TRP A 35 2.22 -0.87 -2.67
CA TRP A 35 3.28 0.13 -2.58
C TRP A 35 4.63 -0.50 -2.23
N ASN A 36 4.67 -1.35 -1.21
CA ASN A 36 5.93 -1.95 -0.72
C ASN A 36 6.61 -2.85 -1.76
N VAL A 37 5.84 -3.70 -2.46
CA VAL A 37 6.37 -4.64 -3.47
C VAL A 37 6.90 -3.94 -4.72
N VAL A 38 6.44 -2.72 -4.99
CA VAL A 38 6.97 -1.87 -6.04
C VAL A 38 8.23 -1.16 -5.55
N PHE A 39 8.10 -0.32 -4.52
CA PHE A 39 9.11 0.69 -4.25
C PHE A 39 10.28 0.18 -3.38
N ASN A 40 10.05 -0.76 -2.48
CA ASN A 40 11.15 -1.31 -1.68
C ASN A 40 12.23 -1.98 -2.56
N PRO A 41 11.91 -2.85 -3.52
CA PRO A 41 12.93 -3.41 -4.41
C PRO A 41 13.44 -2.41 -5.46
N LEU A 42 12.57 -1.59 -6.07
CA LEU A 42 13.01 -0.67 -7.11
C LEU A 42 14.02 0.35 -6.59
N THR A 43 13.79 0.92 -5.40
CA THR A 43 14.71 1.88 -4.79
C THR A 43 16.09 1.28 -4.50
N VAL A 44 16.14 0.02 -4.06
CA VAL A 44 17.39 -0.74 -3.90
C VAL A 44 18.09 -0.97 -5.24
N LEU A 45 17.35 -1.41 -6.27
CA LEU A 45 17.92 -1.73 -7.58
C LEU A 45 18.50 -0.50 -8.29
N ILE A 46 17.84 0.65 -8.19
CA ILE A 46 18.33 1.89 -8.79
C ILE A 46 19.30 2.65 -7.87
N ASN A 47 19.49 2.17 -6.63
CA ASN A 47 20.26 2.82 -5.58
C ASN A 47 19.87 4.30 -5.37
N ASP A 48 18.56 4.56 -5.33
CA ASP A 48 17.99 5.91 -5.21
C ASP A 48 16.58 5.82 -4.59
N ASN A 49 15.86 6.94 -4.54
CA ASN A 49 14.57 7.07 -3.87
C ASN A 49 13.37 6.89 -4.81
N VAL A 50 12.16 6.87 -4.23
CA VAL A 50 10.90 6.67 -4.94
C VAL A 50 10.66 7.74 -6.02
N SER A 51 10.93 9.00 -5.72
CA SER A 51 10.77 10.09 -6.70
C SER A 51 11.69 9.89 -7.90
N LYS A 52 12.89 9.33 -7.69
CA LYS A 52 13.77 8.94 -8.80
C LYS A 52 13.18 7.79 -9.61
N ALA A 53 12.69 6.73 -8.96
CA ALA A 53 12.03 5.61 -9.64
C ALA A 53 10.87 6.09 -10.54
N LEU A 54 10.07 7.04 -10.06
CA LEU A 54 8.94 7.62 -10.81
C LEU A 54 9.36 8.55 -11.95
N SER A 55 10.59 9.07 -11.92
CA SER A 55 11.12 9.94 -12.99
C SER A 55 11.49 9.19 -14.27
N TYR A 56 11.61 7.86 -14.20
CA TYR A 56 11.96 6.99 -15.33
C TYR A 56 10.70 6.49 -16.04
N PRO A 57 10.37 6.99 -17.24
CA PRO A 57 9.16 6.56 -17.96
C PRO A 57 9.13 5.05 -18.22
N GLU A 58 10.29 4.43 -18.43
CA GLU A 58 10.45 2.99 -18.64
C GLU A 58 10.02 2.14 -17.43
N LEU A 59 10.10 2.70 -16.21
CA LEU A 59 9.67 1.99 -15.00
C LEU A 59 8.16 2.02 -14.80
N ARG A 60 7.43 2.90 -15.50
CA ARG A 60 5.97 3.00 -15.35
C ARG A 60 5.27 1.68 -15.63
N THR A 61 5.57 1.06 -16.77
CA THR A 61 4.97 -0.24 -17.16
C THR A 61 5.42 -1.36 -16.22
N VAL A 62 6.62 -1.28 -15.65
CA VAL A 62 7.10 -2.24 -14.64
C VAL A 62 6.29 -2.12 -13.35
N ILE A 63 6.08 -0.89 -12.86
CA ILE A 63 5.27 -0.59 -11.68
C ILE A 63 3.84 -1.11 -11.87
N GLU A 64 3.20 -0.79 -13.00
CA GLU A 64 1.85 -1.24 -13.32
C GLU A 64 1.72 -2.77 -13.27
N ARG A 65 2.66 -3.49 -13.91
CA ARG A 65 2.67 -4.96 -13.92
C ARG A 65 2.87 -5.57 -12.52
N ILE A 66 3.79 -5.03 -11.72
CA ILE A 66 4.01 -5.50 -10.35
C ILE A 66 2.74 -5.32 -9.50
N VAL A 67 2.05 -4.18 -9.66
CA VAL A 67 0.80 -3.93 -8.93
C VAL A 67 -0.29 -4.88 -9.39
N ASP A 68 -0.42 -5.14 -10.70
CA ASP A 68 -1.41 -6.08 -11.24
C ASP A 68 -1.18 -7.51 -10.72
N GLU A 69 0.07 -7.98 -10.68
CA GLU A 69 0.41 -9.27 -10.07
C GLU A 69 0.03 -9.32 -8.59
N THR A 70 0.33 -8.24 -7.84
CA THR A 70 -0.03 -8.13 -6.42
C THR A 70 -1.55 -8.14 -6.22
N VAL A 71 -2.31 -7.46 -7.08
CA VAL A 71 -3.79 -7.46 -7.07
C VAL A 71 -4.33 -8.86 -7.38
N ALA A 72 -3.72 -9.58 -8.31
CA ALA A 72 -4.12 -10.96 -8.63
C ALA A 72 -3.91 -11.90 -7.43
N VAL A 73 -2.78 -11.80 -6.74
CA VAL A 73 -2.51 -12.56 -5.51
C VAL A 73 -3.48 -12.18 -4.38
N ALA A 74 -3.70 -10.88 -4.17
CA ALA A 74 -4.67 -10.41 -3.17
C ALA A 74 -6.07 -10.99 -3.41
N ARG A 75 -6.50 -11.04 -4.69
CA ARG A 75 -7.77 -11.64 -5.09
C ARG A 75 -7.81 -13.14 -4.79
N ALA A 76 -6.74 -13.88 -5.09
CA ALA A 76 -6.65 -15.30 -4.77
C ALA A 76 -6.74 -15.56 -3.26
N GLU A 77 -6.23 -14.64 -2.45
CA GLU A 77 -6.30 -14.64 -0.97
C GLU A 77 -7.64 -14.14 -0.40
N GLY A 78 -8.64 -13.93 -1.27
CA GLY A 78 -9.99 -13.49 -0.89
C GLY A 78 -10.11 -12.00 -0.56
N VAL A 79 -9.18 -11.16 -1.02
CA VAL A 79 -9.18 -9.71 -0.80
C VAL A 79 -9.33 -8.97 -2.13
N THR A 80 -10.46 -8.28 -2.30
CA THR A 80 -10.69 -7.42 -3.47
C THR A 80 -10.18 -6.01 -3.21
N LEU A 81 -9.21 -5.57 -4.01
CA LEU A 81 -8.67 -4.21 -3.97
C LEU A 81 -9.46 -3.26 -4.87
N SER A 82 -9.26 -1.97 -4.66
CA SER A 82 -9.90 -0.93 -5.47
C SER A 82 -9.47 -1.02 -6.94
N PRO A 83 -10.32 -0.67 -7.91
CA PRO A 83 -9.86 -0.44 -9.28
C PRO A 83 -8.76 0.64 -9.33
N GLY A 84 -7.87 0.54 -10.32
CA GLY A 84 -6.78 1.51 -10.52
C GLY A 84 -5.74 1.52 -9.39
N MET A 85 -5.41 0.34 -8.84
CA MET A 85 -4.38 0.27 -7.79
C MET A 85 -3.02 0.80 -8.26
N ALA A 86 -2.65 0.61 -9.53
CA ALA A 86 -1.39 1.11 -10.06
C ALA A 86 -1.32 2.64 -9.99
N GLU A 87 -2.33 3.35 -10.51
CA GLU A 87 -2.45 4.81 -10.38
C GLU A 87 -2.44 5.25 -8.92
N LYS A 88 -3.18 4.58 -8.03
CA LYS A 88 -3.20 4.92 -6.60
C LYS A 88 -1.82 4.77 -5.95
N THR A 89 -1.13 3.66 -6.24
CA THR A 89 0.23 3.41 -5.74
C THR A 89 1.20 4.51 -6.18
N ILE A 90 1.08 5.00 -7.42
CA ILE A 90 1.88 6.12 -7.92
C ILE A 90 1.48 7.44 -7.25
N GLN A 91 0.19 7.73 -7.08
CA GLN A 91 -0.30 8.98 -6.49
C GLN A 91 0.01 9.14 -5.00
N TRP A 92 0.15 8.04 -4.25
CA TRP A 92 0.51 8.06 -2.84
C TRP A 92 2.01 8.26 -2.57
N SER A 93 2.82 8.32 -3.64
CA SER A 93 4.28 8.38 -3.60
C SER A 93 4.79 9.79 -3.86
#